data_AF-K8E345-F1
#
_entry.id   AF-K8E345-F1
#
_cell.length_a   1.000
_cell.length_b   1.000
_cell.length_c   1.000
_cell.angle_alpha   90.00
_cell.angle_beta   90.00
_cell.angle_gamma   90.00
#
_symmetry.space_group_name_H-M   'P 1'
#
loop_
_entity.id
_entity.type
_entity.pdbx_description
1 polymer ?
#
loop_
_entity_poly.entity_id
_entity_poly.type
_entity_poly.pdbx_seq_one_letter_code
_entity_poly.pdbx_strand_id
1 'polypeptide(L)'
;MNTEIANFNYYNPTKIIFGKNRIEELATLVPKDKKVLLLYGGGSVVRFGTLDKVKAALAGYQIGEFGGIEANPTYETLMKAVELVKRDGYDYLLAVGGGSVIDGTKFIAAGALFDRDPIHIFGAGIGDKLPITKALPFGSILTLPATGSEMNSGGVVTFVEKKPSLALEVQ
;
A
#
# COMPACT_ATOMS: atom_id res chain seq x y z
N MET A 1 -37.92 -3.12 -16.90
CA MET A 1 -36.80 -3.14 -15.94
C MET A 1 -36.72 -4.54 -15.39
N ASN A 2 -35.57 -5.21 -15.54
CA ASN A 2 -35.37 -6.52 -14.96
C ASN A 2 -35.25 -6.33 -13.44
N THR A 3 -36.19 -6.87 -12.67
CA THR A 3 -36.31 -6.67 -11.21
C THR A 3 -35.59 -7.73 -10.39
N GLU A 4 -34.99 -8.72 -11.04
CA GLU A 4 -34.27 -9.79 -10.36
C GLU A 4 -32.80 -9.40 -10.09
N ILE A 5 -32.36 -9.68 -8.86
CA ILE A 5 -30.96 -9.49 -8.44
C ILE A 5 -30.10 -10.53 -9.15
N ALA A 6 -29.00 -10.08 -9.78
CA ALA A 6 -28.04 -10.98 -10.41
C ALA A 6 -27.27 -11.80 -9.36
N ASN A 7 -26.97 -13.06 -9.67
CA ASN A 7 -26.11 -13.90 -8.81
C ASN A 7 -24.72 -13.28 -8.65
N PHE A 8 -24.20 -13.26 -7.43
CA PHE A 8 -22.85 -12.78 -7.12
C PHE A 8 -22.20 -13.60 -6.00
N ASN A 9 -20.87 -13.61 -5.97
CA ASN A 9 -20.08 -14.13 -4.86
C ASN A 9 -19.32 -12.97 -4.21
N TYR A 10 -19.26 -12.94 -2.89
CA TYR A 10 -18.52 -11.93 -2.13
C TYR A 10 -17.46 -12.59 -1.25
N TYR A 11 -16.22 -12.09 -1.37
CA TYR A 11 -15.11 -12.48 -0.52
C TYR A 11 -14.20 -11.27 -0.29
N ASN A 12 -13.86 -11.00 0.98
CA ASN A 12 -12.89 -9.98 1.35
C ASN A 12 -11.94 -10.55 2.42
N PRO A 13 -10.67 -10.83 2.09
CA PRO A 13 -9.72 -11.42 3.03
C PRO A 13 -9.19 -10.42 4.06
N THR A 14 -9.46 -9.12 3.89
CA THR A 14 -8.89 -8.06 4.73
C THR A 14 -9.45 -8.14 6.15
N LYS A 15 -8.57 -8.33 7.13
CA LYS A 15 -8.94 -8.25 8.56
C LYS A 15 -9.06 -6.77 8.98
N ILE A 16 -10.27 -6.36 9.35
CA ILE A 16 -10.53 -5.00 9.83
C ILE A 16 -10.40 -4.93 11.35
N ILE A 17 -9.54 -4.03 11.82
CA ILE A 17 -9.40 -3.70 13.24
C ILE A 17 -9.96 -2.30 13.47
N PHE A 18 -11.22 -2.24 13.90
CA PHE A 18 -11.94 -0.98 14.08
C PHE A 18 -12.06 -0.61 15.56
N GLY A 19 -11.89 0.67 15.88
CA GLY A 19 -12.07 1.20 17.23
C GLY A 19 -11.04 2.26 17.61
N LYS A 20 -11.28 2.91 18.75
CA LYS A 20 -10.38 3.93 19.31
C LYS A 20 -9.15 3.27 19.95
N ASN A 21 -7.98 3.90 19.84
CA ASN A 21 -6.73 3.52 20.49
C ASN A 21 -6.21 2.09 20.17
N ARG A 22 -6.57 1.54 19.00
CA ARG A 22 -6.17 0.17 18.60
C ARG A 22 -4.75 0.05 18.03
N ILE A 23 -4.01 1.16 17.89
CA ILE A 23 -2.63 1.17 17.36
C ILE A 23 -1.68 0.32 18.23
N GLU A 24 -1.95 0.21 19.53
CA GLU A 24 -1.16 -0.58 20.48
C GLU A 24 -1.15 -2.09 20.15
N GLU A 25 -2.13 -2.56 19.37
CA GLU A 25 -2.23 -3.98 18.98
C GLU A 25 -1.36 -4.35 17.78
N LEU A 26 -0.70 -3.39 17.13
CA LEU A 26 0.15 -3.62 15.97
C LEU A 26 1.19 -4.72 16.21
N ALA A 27 1.77 -4.78 17.41
CA ALA A 27 2.73 -5.81 17.81
C ALA A 27 2.19 -7.25 17.76
N THR A 28 0.87 -7.43 17.76
CA THR A 28 0.20 -8.74 17.65
C THR A 28 -0.26 -9.04 16.23
N LEU A 29 -0.31 -8.03 15.36
CA LEU A 29 -0.81 -8.11 13.99
C LEU A 29 0.33 -8.19 12.96
N VAL A 30 1.47 -7.54 13.24
CA VAL A 30 2.66 -7.57 12.39
C VAL A 30 3.59 -8.69 12.88
N PRO A 31 3.98 -9.65 12.01
CA PRO A 31 4.85 -10.76 12.43
C PRO A 31 6.23 -10.25 12.89
N LYS A 32 6.71 -10.78 14.02
CA LYS A 32 7.91 -10.30 14.74
C LYS A 32 9.22 -10.50 13.98
N ASP A 33 9.26 -11.46 13.07
CA ASP A 33 10.41 -11.81 12.24
C ASP A 33 10.57 -10.88 11.02
N LYS A 34 9.63 -9.96 10.78
CA LYS A 34 9.62 -9.08 9.60
C LYS A 34 10.44 -7.82 9.77
N LYS A 35 11.08 -7.43 8.67
CA LYS A 35 11.70 -6.11 8.48
C LYS A 35 10.69 -5.19 7.80
N VAL A 36 10.18 -4.24 8.57
CA VAL A 36 9.02 -3.42 8.22
C VAL A 36 9.45 -2.11 7.56
N LEU A 37 8.86 -1.78 6.41
CA LEU A 37 8.95 -0.44 5.82
C LEU A 37 7.67 0.35 6.10
N LEU A 38 7.77 1.45 6.85
CA LEU A 38 6.67 2.39 7.06
C LEU A 38 6.56 3.30 5.84
N LEU A 39 5.37 3.36 5.25
CA LEU A 39 5.07 4.17 4.07
C LEU A 39 4.09 5.30 4.45
N TYR A 40 4.41 6.54 4.15
CA TYR A 40 3.53 7.68 4.48
C TYR A 40 3.63 8.85 3.49
N GLY A 41 2.64 9.74 3.54
CA GLY A 41 2.54 10.90 2.65
C GLY A 41 3.27 12.15 3.14
N GLY A 42 2.73 13.33 2.85
CA GLY A 42 3.34 14.65 3.10
C GLY A 42 3.49 15.11 4.57
N GLY A 43 3.48 14.19 5.54
CA GLY A 43 3.90 14.47 6.92
C GLY A 43 2.80 14.81 7.93
N SER A 44 1.52 14.76 7.57
CA SER A 44 0.42 14.92 8.56
C SER A 44 0.53 13.90 9.70
N VAL A 45 0.82 12.64 9.36
CA VAL A 45 1.01 11.54 10.32
C VAL A 45 2.21 11.75 11.24
N VAL A 46 3.22 12.51 10.79
CA VAL A 46 4.35 12.95 11.61
C VAL A 46 3.91 14.08 12.53
N ARG A 47 3.31 15.14 11.96
CA ARG A 47 2.86 16.34 12.70
C ARG A 47 1.91 16.01 13.85
N PHE A 48 1.02 15.05 13.68
CA PHE A 48 0.03 14.67 14.69
C PHE A 48 0.47 13.50 15.59
N GLY A 49 1.73 13.05 15.48
CA GLY A 49 2.31 12.00 16.33
C GLY A 49 1.77 10.59 16.05
N THR A 50 1.01 10.39 14.97
CA THR A 50 0.54 9.06 14.57
C THR A 50 1.71 8.14 14.26
N LEU A 51 2.71 8.64 13.52
CA LEU A 51 3.89 7.85 13.16
C LEU A 51 4.70 7.45 14.42
N ASP A 52 4.80 8.34 15.40
CA ASP A 52 5.49 8.04 16.66
C ASP A 52 4.77 6.96 17.47
N LYS A 53 3.43 7.00 17.52
CA LYS A 53 2.63 5.93 18.14
C LYS A 53 2.83 4.58 17.45
N VAL A 54 2.94 4.58 16.11
CA VAL A 54 3.20 3.36 15.34
C VAL A 54 4.59 2.80 15.66
N LYS A 55 5.62 3.64 15.67
CA LYS A 55 6.98 3.23 16.03
C LYS A 55 7.08 2.72 17.46
N ALA A 56 6.38 3.36 18.39
CA ALA A 56 6.31 2.90 19.78
C ALA A 56 5.62 1.53 19.91
N ALA A 57 4.50 1.33 19.22
CA ALA A 57 3.79 0.04 19.20
C ALA A 57 4.60 -1.09 18.55
N LEU A 58 5.51 -0.75 17.63
CA LEU A 58 6.45 -1.68 16.99
C LEU A 58 7.86 -1.60 17.59
N ALA A 59 8.00 -1.24 18.87
CA ALA A 59 9.28 -1.31 19.55
C ALA A 59 9.89 -2.73 19.45
N GLY A 60 11.17 -2.82 19.08
CA GLY A 60 11.88 -4.08 18.89
C GLY A 60 11.80 -4.70 17.48
N TYR A 61 11.02 -4.11 16.56
CA TYR A 61 11.06 -4.50 15.14
C TYR A 61 12.22 -3.81 14.42
N GLN A 62 12.67 -4.41 13.32
CA GLN A 62 13.53 -3.71 12.36
C GLN A 62 12.66 -2.84 11.46
N ILE A 63 12.76 -1.52 11.63
CA ILE A 63 11.89 -0.55 10.96
C ILE A 63 12.70 0.39 10.07
N GLY A 64 12.21 0.60 8.85
CA GLY A 64 12.59 1.70 7.97
C GLY A 64 11.42 2.64 7.70
N GLU A 65 11.72 3.77 7.09
CA GLU A 65 10.73 4.77 6.72
C GLU A 65 10.92 5.22 5.26
N PHE A 66 9.81 5.38 4.56
CA PHE A 66 9.74 6.08 3.28
C PHE A 66 8.54 7.02 3.30
N GLY A 67 8.83 8.32 3.38
CA GLY A 67 7.84 9.39 3.40
C GLY A 67 7.71 10.10 2.06
N GLY A 68 6.73 11.01 1.96
CA GLY A 68 6.57 11.89 0.81
C GLY A 68 5.73 11.33 -0.34
N ILE A 69 4.97 10.25 -0.12
CA ILE A 69 4.01 9.76 -1.11
C ILE A 69 2.94 10.83 -1.35
N GLU A 70 2.74 11.20 -2.62
CA GLU A 70 1.86 12.30 -3.00
C GLU A 70 0.38 11.93 -2.86
N ALA A 71 -0.51 12.93 -2.90
CA ALA A 71 -1.96 12.68 -2.94
C ALA A 71 -2.37 11.91 -4.21
N ASN A 72 -1.65 12.12 -5.31
CA ASN A 72 -1.71 11.32 -6.53
C ASN A 72 -0.35 10.62 -6.67
N PRO A 73 -0.21 9.38 -6.16
CA PRO A 73 1.09 8.76 -5.99
C PRO A 73 1.72 8.53 -7.36
N THR A 74 2.95 9.01 -7.54
CA THR A 74 3.64 8.96 -8.84
C THR A 74 4.47 7.69 -8.98
N TYR A 75 4.51 7.09 -10.16
CA TYR A 75 5.31 5.91 -10.43
C TYR A 75 6.79 6.13 -10.05
N GLU A 76 7.33 7.30 -10.35
CA GLU A 76 8.71 7.69 -10.11
C GLU A 76 9.04 7.75 -8.61
N THR A 77 8.13 8.29 -7.79
CA THR A 77 8.29 8.27 -6.33
C THR A 77 8.17 6.86 -5.77
N LEU A 78 7.18 6.09 -6.24
CA LEU A 78 6.95 4.74 -5.74
C LEU A 78 8.08 3.77 -6.12
N MET A 79 8.72 3.95 -7.29
CA MET A 79 9.86 3.13 -7.70
C MET A 79 11.07 3.30 -6.79
N LYS A 80 11.28 4.49 -6.21
CA LYS A 80 12.32 4.69 -5.18
C LYS A 80 12.05 3.84 -3.94
N ALA A 81 10.79 3.68 -3.56
CA ALA A 81 10.41 2.79 -2.46
C ALA A 81 10.56 1.31 -2.85
N VAL A 82 10.24 0.92 -4.09
CA VAL A 82 10.49 -0.44 -4.60
C VAL A 82 11.98 -0.77 -4.56
N GLU A 83 12.84 0.14 -5.00
CA GLU A 83 14.29 -0.01 -4.94
C GLU A 83 14.79 -0.11 -3.50
N LEU A 84 14.28 0.72 -2.60
CA LEU A 84 14.58 0.66 -1.17
C LEU A 84 14.22 -0.70 -0.57
N VAL A 85 13.02 -1.21 -0.89
CA VAL A 85 12.53 -2.53 -0.46
C VAL A 85 13.50 -3.63 -0.91
N LYS A 86 13.87 -3.64 -2.19
CA LYS A 86 14.78 -4.65 -2.77
C LYS A 86 16.20 -4.54 -2.19
N ARG A 87 16.73 -3.32 -2.11
CA ARG A 87 18.11 -3.05 -1.65
C ARG A 87 18.32 -3.42 -0.20
N ASP A 88 17.37 -3.03 0.67
CA ASP A 88 17.53 -3.18 2.11
C ASP A 88 16.80 -4.42 2.66
N GLY A 89 16.11 -5.18 1.80
CA GLY A 89 15.48 -6.45 2.16
C GLY A 89 14.27 -6.29 3.10
N TYR A 90 13.44 -5.27 2.86
CA TYR A 90 12.16 -5.14 3.58
C TYR A 90 11.18 -6.20 3.07
N ASP A 91 10.50 -6.89 4.00
CA ASP A 91 9.63 -8.02 3.67
C ASP A 91 8.21 -7.91 4.26
N TYR A 92 7.89 -6.74 4.83
CA TYR A 92 6.54 -6.34 5.22
C TYR A 92 6.36 -4.83 5.06
N LEU A 93 5.24 -4.38 4.49
CA LEU A 93 4.95 -2.96 4.31
C LEU A 93 3.83 -2.51 5.26
N LEU A 94 3.95 -1.31 5.83
CA LEU A 94 2.90 -0.74 6.68
C LEU A 94 2.58 0.69 6.22
N ALA A 95 1.44 0.82 5.53
CA ALA A 95 0.92 2.10 5.08
C ALA A 95 0.35 2.90 6.25
N VAL A 96 0.75 4.15 6.43
CA VAL A 96 0.21 5.06 7.45
C VAL A 96 -0.27 6.33 6.77
N GLY A 97 -1.57 6.41 6.47
CA GLY A 97 -2.10 7.49 5.64
C GLY A 97 -3.52 7.28 5.14
N GLY A 98 -3.89 8.06 4.12
CA GLY A 98 -5.15 7.89 3.38
C GLY A 98 -4.99 6.98 2.16
N GLY A 99 -6.01 6.97 1.30
CA GLY A 99 -6.07 6.10 0.10
C GLY A 99 -4.86 6.20 -0.82
N SER A 100 -4.27 7.38 -1.01
CA SER A 100 -3.09 7.56 -1.89
C SER A 100 -1.86 6.79 -1.41
N VAL A 101 -1.63 6.77 -0.09
CA VAL A 101 -0.54 6.02 0.53
C VAL A 101 -0.79 4.52 0.41
N ILE A 102 -2.04 4.08 0.56
CA ILE A 102 -2.43 2.68 0.46
C ILE A 102 -2.31 2.18 -1.00
N ASP A 103 -2.77 2.97 -1.97
CA ASP A 103 -2.63 2.68 -3.40
C ASP A 103 -1.15 2.59 -3.80
N GLY A 104 -0.34 3.55 -3.34
CA GLY A 104 1.11 3.50 -3.53
C GLY A 104 1.74 2.26 -2.91
N THR A 105 1.30 1.88 -1.71
CA THR A 105 1.77 0.67 -1.01
C THR A 105 1.44 -0.61 -1.77
N LYS A 106 0.25 -0.71 -2.38
CA LYS A 106 -0.13 -1.86 -3.22
C LYS A 106 0.81 -2.02 -4.41
N PHE A 107 1.12 -0.91 -5.09
CA PHE A 107 2.10 -0.94 -6.17
C PHE A 107 3.49 -1.33 -5.67
N ILE A 108 3.96 -0.75 -4.56
CA ILE A 108 5.27 -1.10 -3.99
C ILE A 108 5.34 -2.58 -3.63
N ALA A 109 4.28 -3.13 -3.02
CA ALA A 109 4.17 -4.54 -2.66
C ALA A 109 4.30 -5.46 -3.88
N ALA A 110 3.60 -5.13 -4.97
CA ALA A 110 3.66 -5.89 -6.22
C ALA A 110 5.01 -5.70 -6.93
N GLY A 111 5.46 -4.47 -7.12
CA GLY A 111 6.69 -4.12 -7.83
C GLY A 111 7.96 -4.67 -7.17
N ALA A 112 7.94 -4.84 -5.84
CA ALA A 112 9.03 -5.46 -5.08
C ALA A 112 9.26 -6.93 -5.45
N LEU A 113 8.21 -7.67 -5.79
CA LEU A 113 8.28 -9.10 -6.15
C LEU A 113 8.03 -9.37 -7.63
N PHE A 114 7.94 -8.31 -8.44
CA PHE A 114 7.68 -8.46 -9.87
C PHE A 114 8.93 -8.95 -10.60
N ASP A 115 8.78 -10.01 -11.40
CA ASP A 115 9.89 -10.67 -12.11
C ASP A 115 10.47 -9.80 -13.26
N ARG A 116 9.76 -8.74 -13.65
CA ARG A 116 10.16 -7.81 -14.71
C ARG A 116 10.18 -6.38 -14.18
N ASP A 117 10.44 -5.41 -15.06
CA ASP A 117 10.22 -4.01 -14.74
C ASP A 117 8.74 -3.79 -14.33
N PRO A 118 8.47 -3.22 -13.13
CA PRO A 118 7.12 -2.93 -12.67
C PRO A 118 6.29 -2.04 -13.60
N ILE A 119 6.89 -1.33 -14.56
CA ILE A 119 6.14 -0.59 -15.59
C ILE A 119 5.21 -1.50 -16.39
N HIS A 120 5.58 -2.78 -16.59
CA HIS A 120 4.80 -3.74 -17.36
C HIS A 120 3.56 -4.26 -16.63
N ILE A 121 3.37 -3.93 -15.34
CA ILE A 121 2.09 -4.13 -14.64
C ILE A 121 0.98 -3.35 -15.33
N PHE A 122 1.30 -2.17 -15.85
CA PHE A 122 0.33 -1.27 -16.45
C PHE A 122 0.14 -1.57 -17.94
N GLY A 123 -1.05 -1.27 -18.46
CA GLY A 123 -1.38 -1.39 -19.88
C GLY A 123 -1.44 -0.03 -20.59
N ALA A 124 -2.32 0.08 -21.60
CA ALA A 124 -2.68 1.34 -22.26
C ALA A 124 -1.48 2.15 -22.82
N GLY A 125 -0.47 1.47 -23.37
CA GLY A 125 0.72 2.12 -23.96
C GLY A 125 1.79 2.56 -22.94
N ILE A 126 1.63 2.18 -21.67
CA ILE A 126 2.66 2.33 -20.63
C ILE A 126 3.53 1.08 -20.55
N GLY A 127 2.89 -0.09 -20.46
CA GLY A 127 3.54 -1.39 -20.40
C GLY A 127 2.66 -2.49 -21.03
N ASP A 128 2.97 -3.74 -20.71
CA ASP A 128 2.39 -4.91 -21.37
C ASP A 128 1.15 -5.49 -20.66
N LYS A 129 0.70 -4.86 -19.56
CA LYS A 129 -0.42 -5.36 -18.72
C LYS A 129 -0.22 -6.80 -18.25
N LEU A 130 0.96 -7.08 -17.72
CA LEU A 130 1.32 -8.38 -17.18
C LEU A 130 0.65 -8.61 -15.80
N PRO A 131 0.26 -9.85 -15.48
CA PRO A 131 -0.45 -10.16 -14.24
C PRO A 131 0.46 -10.05 -13.01
N ILE A 132 -0.07 -9.49 -11.92
CA ILE A 132 0.56 -9.53 -10.60
C ILE A 132 0.24 -10.89 -9.97
N THR A 133 1.25 -11.73 -9.79
CA THR A 133 1.11 -13.09 -9.21
C THR A 133 1.62 -13.20 -7.79
N LYS A 134 2.38 -12.20 -7.32
CA LYS A 134 2.96 -12.10 -5.98
C LYS A 134 3.03 -10.64 -5.55
N ALA A 135 2.83 -10.40 -4.26
CA ALA A 135 3.07 -9.13 -3.62
C ALA A 135 3.57 -9.34 -2.18
N LEU A 136 4.33 -8.39 -1.66
CA LEU A 136 4.68 -8.41 -0.24
C LEU A 136 3.43 -8.29 0.64
N PRO A 137 3.39 -8.96 1.79
CA PRO A 137 2.33 -8.74 2.77
C PRO A 137 2.39 -7.29 3.26
N PHE A 138 1.21 -6.68 3.43
CA PHE A 138 1.13 -5.32 3.98
C PHE A 138 -0.09 -5.14 4.87
N GLY A 139 -0.01 -4.13 5.74
CA GLY A 139 -1.13 -3.61 6.50
C GLY A 139 -1.30 -2.11 6.26
N SER A 140 -2.42 -1.55 6.71
CA SER A 140 -2.68 -0.12 6.62
C SER A 140 -3.29 0.44 7.91
N ILE A 141 -2.82 1.62 8.30
CA ILE A 141 -3.39 2.46 9.34
C ILE A 141 -4.03 3.64 8.63
N LEU A 142 -5.34 3.54 8.43
CA LEU A 142 -6.12 4.55 7.73
C LEU A 142 -6.27 5.81 8.61
N THR A 143 -5.84 6.96 8.10
CA THR A 143 -5.94 8.25 8.81
C THR A 143 -6.94 9.21 8.18
N LEU A 144 -7.36 8.96 6.94
CA LEU A 144 -8.34 9.75 6.20
C LEU A 144 -9.35 8.81 5.53
N PRO A 145 -10.62 8.80 5.95
CA PRO A 145 -11.66 8.00 5.29
C PRO A 145 -11.96 8.57 3.90
N ALA A 146 -11.89 7.76 2.85
CA ALA A 146 -12.24 8.20 1.49
C ALA A 146 -12.57 7.05 0.53
N THR A 147 -11.60 6.20 0.18
CA THR A 147 -11.65 5.42 -1.06
C THR A 147 -11.98 3.94 -0.90
N GLY A 148 -12.00 3.42 0.34
CA GLY A 148 -12.14 1.98 0.59
C GLY A 148 -10.92 1.15 0.17
N SER A 149 -9.81 1.81 -0.19
CA SER A 149 -8.56 1.15 -0.63
C SER A 149 -7.97 0.25 0.45
N GLU A 150 -8.22 0.54 1.73
CA GLU A 150 -7.82 -0.29 2.87
C GLU A 150 -8.38 -1.71 2.85
N MET A 151 -9.40 -2.01 2.02
CA MET A 151 -10.10 -3.29 2.01
C MET A 151 -10.47 -3.79 0.60
N ASN A 152 -9.74 -3.36 -0.43
CA ASN A 152 -9.91 -3.85 -1.80
C ASN A 152 -8.54 -4.17 -2.48
N SER A 153 -8.58 -4.83 -3.63
CA SER A 153 -7.41 -5.23 -4.42
C SER A 153 -6.88 -4.13 -5.37
N GLY A 154 -7.68 -3.09 -5.67
CA GLY A 154 -7.35 -2.08 -6.66
C GLY A 154 -6.47 -0.95 -6.12
N GLY A 155 -5.65 -0.33 -6.96
CA GLY A 155 -4.90 0.89 -6.62
C GLY A 155 -4.62 1.75 -7.85
N VAL A 156 -4.44 3.06 -7.67
CA VAL A 156 -4.16 4.00 -8.76
C VAL A 156 -2.76 4.58 -8.65
N VAL A 157 -2.01 4.55 -9.76
CA VAL A 157 -0.67 5.15 -9.88
C VAL A 157 -0.66 6.15 -11.03
N THR A 158 0.02 7.28 -10.83
CA THR A 158 0.12 8.37 -11.81
C THR A 158 1.49 8.37 -12.49
N PHE A 159 1.52 8.60 -13.80
CA PHE A 159 2.77 8.76 -14.56
C PHE A 159 2.96 10.23 -14.93
N VAL A 160 4.04 10.86 -14.46
CA VAL A 160 4.27 12.31 -14.61
C VAL A 160 4.41 12.70 -16.09
N GLU A 161 5.15 11.92 -16.88
CA GLU A 161 5.41 12.24 -18.29
C GLU A 161 4.25 11.87 -19.23
N LYS A 162 3.50 10.82 -18.92
CA LYS A 162 2.57 10.22 -19.87
C LYS A 162 1.11 10.70 -19.74
N LYS A 163 0.76 11.38 -18.64
CA LYS A 163 -0.53 12.07 -18.32
C LYS A 163 -1.74 11.24 -17.84
N PRO A 164 -1.94 9.92 -18.04
CA PRO A 164 -3.02 9.22 -17.34
C PRO A 164 -2.55 8.60 -16.02
N SER A 165 -3.44 8.62 -15.03
CA SER A 165 -3.39 7.70 -13.90
C SER A 165 -3.96 6.35 -14.34
N LEU A 166 -3.32 5.26 -13.94
CA LEU A 166 -3.72 3.90 -14.30
C LEU A 166 -3.99 3.07 -13.07
N ALA A 167 -5.02 2.23 -13.17
CA ALA A 167 -5.37 1.27 -12.14
C ALA A 167 -4.51 0.02 -12.27
N LEU A 168 -4.12 -0.53 -11.11
CA LEU A 168 -3.57 -1.86 -10.94
C LEU A 168 -4.48 -2.66 -9.99
N GLU A 169 -4.39 -3.99 -10.07
CA GLU A 169 -5.09 -4.89 -9.16
C GLU A 169 -4.11 -5.92 -8.61
N VAL A 170 -3.95 -5.93 -7.29
CA VAL A 170 -3.15 -6.93 -6.58
C VAL A 170 -4.09 -8.08 -6.22
N GLN A 171 -3.90 -9.22 -6.86
CA GLN A 171 -4.67 -10.44 -6.63
C GLN A 171 -4.20 -11.18 -5.37
#